data_AF-A0A955P9R3-F1
#
_entry.id   AF-A0A955P9R3-F1
#
_cell.length_a   1.000
_cell.length_b   1.000
_cell.length_c   1.000
_cell.angle_alpha   90.00
_cell.angle_beta   90.00
_cell.angle_gamma   90.00
#
_symmetry.space_group_name_H-M   'P 1'
#
loop_
_entity.id
_entity.type
_entity.pdbx_description
1 polymer ?
#
loop_
_entity_poly.entity_id
_entity_poly.type
_entity_poly.pdbx_seq_one_letter_code
_entity_poly.pdbx_strand_id
1 'polypeptide(L)'
;RLSQSSFTLAEYLDREIREGRMSLPLGPIDGPTRLIFHGHCHAKALADTAAVVRLLNLIPNVEATAIDAGCCGMAGSFGHEKSHYDVAKAVGEERLFPAIREAGSNARVVTEGFSCRHQIEHHIQDSHPSHYAQVLSESLKR
;
A
#
# COMPACT_ATOMS: atom_id res chain seq x y z
N ARG A 1 -2.10 -14.00 25.21
CA ARG A 1 -2.56 -12.72 25.79
C ARG A 1 -1.96 -11.52 25.05
N LEU A 2 -0.63 -11.40 24.88
CA LEU A 2 -0.02 -10.32 24.07
C LEU A 2 -0.36 -10.40 22.57
N SER A 3 -0.28 -11.57 21.95
CA SER A 3 -0.60 -11.76 20.52
C SER A 3 -2.04 -11.42 20.14
N GLN A 4 -2.99 -11.50 21.09
CA GLN A 4 -4.40 -11.14 20.87
C GLN A 4 -4.65 -9.63 20.95
N SER A 5 -3.63 -8.85 21.32
CA SER A 5 -3.67 -7.39 21.42
C SER A 5 -2.63 -6.72 20.51
N SER A 6 -2.04 -7.47 19.58
CA SER A 6 -1.12 -6.96 18.56
C SER A 6 -1.84 -6.86 17.23
N PHE A 7 -1.89 -5.66 16.67
CA PHE A 7 -2.56 -5.38 15.41
C PHE A 7 -1.62 -4.58 14.51
N THR A 8 -1.77 -4.74 13.20
CA THR A 8 -1.35 -3.67 12.30
C THR A 8 -2.25 -2.46 12.51
N LEU A 9 -1.76 -1.27 12.14
CA LEU A 9 -2.57 -0.05 12.21
C LEU A 9 -3.87 -0.20 11.41
N ALA A 10 -3.81 -0.78 10.21
CA ALA A 10 -4.97 -0.97 9.35
C ALA A 10 -6.02 -1.89 9.98
N GLU A 11 -5.61 -3.05 10.53
CA GLU A 11 -6.54 -3.98 11.20
C GLU A 11 -7.22 -3.33 12.40
N TYR A 12 -6.45 -2.61 13.21
CA TYR A 12 -7.00 -1.92 14.37
C TYR A 12 -8.05 -0.90 13.94
N LEU A 13 -7.72 0.01 13.03
CA LEU A 13 -8.64 1.06 12.58
C LEU A 13 -9.88 0.48 11.90
N ASP A 14 -9.72 -0.48 10.97
CA ASP A 14 -10.84 -1.13 10.29
C ASP A 14 -11.80 -1.80 11.28
N ARG A 15 -11.26 -2.52 12.28
CA ARG A 15 -12.07 -3.15 13.31
C ARG A 15 -12.81 -2.13 14.17
N GLU A 16 -12.12 -1.14 14.73
CA GLU A 16 -12.76 -0.16 15.61
C GLU A 16 -13.87 0.63 14.90
N ILE A 17 -13.68 0.93 13.61
CA ILE A 17 -14.69 1.59 12.76
C ILE A 17 -15.88 0.68 12.49
N ARG A 18 -15.65 -0.57 12.08
CA ARG A 18 -16.73 -1.54 11.80
C ARG A 18 -17.54 -1.91 13.03
N GLU A 19 -16.91 -1.91 14.20
CA GLU A 19 -17.57 -2.17 15.48
C GLU A 19 -18.19 -0.90 16.10
N GLY A 20 -18.18 0.23 15.38
CA GLY A 20 -18.83 1.48 15.78
C GLY A 20 -18.19 2.17 16.97
N ARG A 21 -16.97 1.78 17.36
CA ARG A 21 -16.23 2.37 18.48
C ARG A 21 -15.40 3.59 18.10
N MET A 22 -15.15 3.77 16.80
CA MET A 22 -14.40 4.90 16.26
C MET A 22 -15.03 5.36 14.94
N SER A 23 -14.84 6.63 14.61
CA SER A 23 -15.00 7.15 13.24
C SER A 23 -13.82 8.05 12.91
N LEU A 24 -13.48 8.13 11.63
CA LEU A 24 -12.45 9.04 11.14
C LEU A 24 -13.15 10.18 10.39
N PRO A 25 -12.90 11.46 10.73
CA PRO A 25 -13.48 12.60 10.03
C PRO A 25 -12.72 12.83 8.70
N LEU A 26 -12.92 11.93 7.74
CA LEU A 26 -12.23 11.93 6.45
C LEU A 26 -12.90 12.88 5.45
N GLY A 27 -12.14 13.86 4.95
CA GLY A 27 -12.52 14.73 3.83
C GLY A 27 -11.88 14.29 2.50
N PRO A 28 -12.26 14.90 1.36
CA PRO A 28 -11.65 14.54 0.09
C PRO A 28 -10.15 14.90 0.06
N ILE A 29 -9.39 14.19 -0.77
CA ILE A 29 -7.96 14.42 -1.00
C ILE A 29 -7.73 15.15 -2.33
N ASP A 30 -6.57 15.79 -2.45
CA ASP A 30 -6.13 16.39 -3.71
C ASP A 30 -5.42 15.35 -4.60
N GLY A 31 -5.43 15.58 -5.92
CA GLY A 31 -4.77 14.71 -6.89
C GLY A 31 -5.62 13.49 -7.30
N PRO A 32 -4.98 12.41 -7.81
CA PRO A 32 -5.71 11.24 -8.30
C PRO A 32 -6.51 10.54 -7.22
N THR A 33 -7.80 10.33 -7.47
CA THR A 33 -8.70 9.62 -6.55
C THR A 33 -8.76 8.11 -6.80
N ARG A 34 -8.25 7.65 -7.95
CA ARG A 34 -8.00 6.23 -8.19
C ARG A 34 -6.71 5.83 -7.48
N LEU A 35 -6.82 4.95 -6.48
CA LEU A 35 -5.68 4.45 -5.72
C LEU A 35 -5.44 2.97 -6.05
N ILE A 36 -4.21 2.63 -6.42
CA ILE A 36 -3.78 1.24 -6.60
C ILE A 36 -2.85 0.84 -5.45
N PHE A 37 -3.26 -0.16 -4.68
CA PHE A 37 -2.60 -0.56 -3.45
C PHE A 37 -1.79 -1.85 -3.63
N HIS A 38 -0.51 -1.79 -3.30
CA HIS A 38 0.33 -2.97 -3.14
C HIS A 38 0.53 -3.30 -1.65
N GLY A 39 -0.15 -4.35 -1.19
CA GLY A 39 0.04 -4.92 0.14
C GLY A 39 1.42 -5.57 0.28
N HIS A 40 2.11 -5.26 1.38
CA HIS A 40 3.44 -5.77 1.66
C HIS A 40 3.38 -7.29 1.90
N CYS A 41 4.32 -8.05 1.35
CA CYS A 41 4.29 -9.52 1.42
C CYS A 41 4.26 -10.06 2.86
N HIS A 42 4.96 -9.42 3.80
CA HIS A 42 4.85 -9.74 5.23
C HIS A 42 3.44 -9.49 5.79
N ALA A 43 2.81 -8.37 5.43
CA ALA A 43 1.45 -8.09 5.86
C ALA A 43 0.46 -9.10 5.26
N LYS A 44 0.59 -9.45 3.98
CA LYS A 44 -0.24 -10.49 3.34
C LYS A 44 -0.17 -11.85 4.04
N ALA A 45 0.99 -12.19 4.61
CA ALA A 45 1.19 -13.45 5.33
C ALA A 45 0.66 -13.42 6.77
N LEU A 46 0.55 -12.23 7.38
CA LEU A 46 0.27 -12.06 8.80
C LEU A 46 -1.09 -11.43 9.11
N ALA A 47 -1.65 -10.68 8.18
CA ALA A 47 -2.73 -9.72 8.39
C ALA A 47 -3.64 -9.60 7.15
N ASP A 48 -4.84 -9.06 7.37
CA ASP A 48 -5.78 -8.75 6.28
C ASP A 48 -5.39 -7.44 5.57
N THR A 49 -4.67 -7.53 4.46
CA THR A 49 -4.35 -6.35 3.64
C THR A 49 -5.58 -5.70 3.00
N ALA A 50 -6.74 -6.38 2.97
CA ALA A 50 -7.98 -5.75 2.52
C ALA A 50 -8.49 -4.69 3.50
N ALA A 51 -8.05 -4.71 4.77
CA ALA A 51 -8.33 -3.64 5.72
C ALA A 51 -7.81 -2.28 5.23
N VAL A 52 -6.62 -2.24 4.61
CA VAL A 52 -6.09 -1.01 4.03
C VAL A 52 -6.98 -0.49 2.89
N VAL A 53 -7.40 -1.39 2.00
CA VAL A 53 -8.28 -1.03 0.87
C VAL A 53 -9.62 -0.51 1.38
N ARG A 54 -10.21 -1.14 2.40
CA ARG A 54 -11.45 -0.67 3.03
C ARG A 54 -11.28 0.72 3.63
N LEU A 55 -10.21 0.94 4.39
CA LEU A 55 -9.91 2.25 4.99
C LEU A 55 -9.72 3.35 3.95
N LEU A 56 -8.99 3.09 2.87
CA LEU A 56 -8.80 4.07 1.79
C LEU A 56 -10.11 4.42 1.09
N ASN A 57 -11.01 3.45 0.90
CA ASN A 57 -12.35 3.67 0.34
C ASN A 57 -13.33 4.38 1.29
N LEU A 58 -12.94 4.68 2.54
CA LEU A 58 -13.70 5.60 3.40
C LEU A 58 -13.48 7.07 3.03
N ILE A 59 -12.42 7.37 2.26
CA ILE A 59 -12.15 8.73 1.80
C ILE A 59 -13.16 9.12 0.72
N PRO A 60 -13.82 10.28 0.80
CA PRO A 60 -14.78 10.72 -0.21
C PRO A 60 -14.18 10.74 -1.63
N ASN A 61 -14.93 10.21 -2.59
CA ASN A 61 -14.61 10.15 -4.03
C ASN A 61 -13.39 9.30 -4.41
N VAL A 62 -12.80 8.56 -3.46
CA VAL A 62 -11.69 7.65 -3.71
C VAL A 62 -12.19 6.29 -4.18
N GLU A 63 -11.52 5.72 -5.18
CA GLU A 63 -11.65 4.33 -5.60
C GLU A 63 -10.31 3.62 -5.39
N ALA A 64 -10.20 2.88 -4.29
CA ALA A 64 -9.00 2.12 -3.95
C ALA A 64 -9.16 0.64 -4.32
N THR A 65 -8.19 0.09 -5.04
CA THR A 65 -8.14 -1.32 -5.48
C THR A 65 -6.81 -1.96 -5.12
N ALA A 66 -6.80 -3.27 -4.86
CA ALA A 66 -5.56 -4.01 -4.61
C ALA A 66 -4.93 -4.48 -5.93
N ILE A 67 -3.60 -4.36 -6.03
CA ILE A 67 -2.82 -4.97 -7.10
C ILE A 67 -2.62 -6.45 -6.76
N ASP A 68 -3.09 -7.34 -7.64
CA ASP A 68 -2.82 -8.78 -7.56
C ASP A 68 -1.37 -9.11 -7.97
N ALA A 69 -0.44 -8.73 -7.11
CA ALA A 69 0.98 -9.01 -7.25
C ALA A 69 1.52 -9.72 -6.01
N GLY A 70 2.58 -10.51 -6.19
CA GLY A 70 3.31 -11.18 -5.11
C GLY A 70 4.17 -10.20 -4.29
N CYS A 71 5.46 -10.48 -4.20
CA CYS A 71 6.45 -9.59 -3.56
C CYS A 71 6.86 -8.47 -4.52
N CYS A 72 7.41 -7.37 -3.97
CA CYS A 72 8.07 -6.34 -4.78
C CYS A 72 9.49 -6.74 -5.25
N GLY A 73 10.07 -7.77 -4.64
CA GLY A 73 11.42 -8.27 -4.94
C GLY A 73 12.50 -7.86 -3.95
N MET A 74 12.26 -6.87 -3.08
CA MET A 74 13.31 -6.36 -2.19
C MET A 74 13.72 -7.28 -1.03
N ALA A 75 12.74 -7.86 -0.32
CA ALA A 75 12.98 -8.75 0.82
C ALA A 75 14.14 -8.31 1.77
N GLY A 76 14.15 -7.04 2.21
CA GLY A 76 15.22 -6.50 3.04
C GLY A 76 16.44 -6.05 2.24
N SER A 77 17.64 -6.50 2.63
CA SER A 77 18.89 -6.21 1.90
C SER A 77 19.04 -7.02 0.60
N PHE A 78 18.26 -8.10 0.45
CA PHE A 78 18.37 -9.02 -0.68
C PHE A 78 18.35 -8.29 -2.02
N GLY A 79 17.39 -7.40 -2.25
CA GLY A 79 17.29 -6.65 -3.51
C GLY A 79 18.40 -5.62 -3.75
N HIS A 80 19.19 -5.27 -2.72
CA HIS A 80 20.35 -4.40 -2.86
C HIS A 80 21.64 -5.16 -3.18
N GLU A 81 21.67 -6.48 -2.97
CA GLU A 81 22.85 -7.29 -3.22
C GLU A 81 23.06 -7.45 -4.73
N LYS A 82 24.27 -7.15 -5.19
CA LYS A 82 24.60 -7.19 -6.63
C LYS A 82 24.29 -8.55 -7.27
N SER A 83 24.46 -9.65 -6.55
CA SER A 83 24.14 -11.00 -7.02
C SER A 83 22.65 -11.29 -7.16
N HIS A 84 21.80 -10.48 -6.52
CA HIS A 84 20.36 -10.69 -6.41
C HIS A 84 19.53 -9.59 -7.10
N TYR A 85 20.18 -8.52 -7.58
CA TYR A 85 19.53 -7.40 -8.24
C TYR A 85 18.60 -7.83 -9.38
N ASP A 86 19.09 -8.66 -10.30
CA ASP A 86 18.30 -9.10 -11.46
C ASP A 86 17.10 -9.96 -11.05
N VAL A 87 17.27 -10.77 -9.99
CA VAL A 87 16.19 -11.58 -9.42
C VAL A 87 15.14 -10.69 -8.76
N ALA A 88 15.55 -9.73 -7.92
CA ALA A 88 14.66 -8.78 -7.27
C ALA A 88 13.88 -7.95 -8.29
N LYS A 89 14.54 -7.50 -9.36
CA LYS A 89 13.88 -6.81 -10.47
C LYS A 89 12.87 -7.74 -11.17
N ALA A 90 13.27 -8.97 -11.50
CA ALA A 90 12.39 -9.93 -12.19
C ALA A 90 11.12 -10.24 -11.37
N VAL A 91 11.23 -10.33 -10.04
CA VAL A 91 10.06 -10.50 -9.15
C VAL A 91 9.11 -9.31 -9.23
N GLY A 92 9.62 -8.08 -9.22
CA GLY A 92 8.79 -6.88 -9.40
C GLY A 92 8.14 -6.81 -10.79
N GLU A 93 8.87 -7.22 -11.82
CA GLU A 93 8.42 -7.27 -13.22
C GLU A 93 7.34 -8.33 -13.48
N GLU A 94 7.16 -9.32 -12.60
CA GLU A 94 6.15 -10.36 -12.80
C GLU A 94 4.73 -9.79 -12.89
N ARG A 95 4.37 -8.89 -11.97
CA ARG A 95 3.01 -8.30 -11.90
C ARG A 95 2.96 -6.88 -11.35
N LEU A 96 3.83 -6.52 -10.41
CA LEU A 96 3.77 -5.22 -9.72
C LEU A 96 4.08 -4.05 -10.66
N PHE A 97 5.25 -4.09 -11.31
CA PHE A 97 5.68 -3.01 -12.20
C PHE A 97 4.79 -2.87 -13.44
N PRO A 98 4.35 -3.96 -14.11
CA PRO A 98 3.36 -3.86 -15.18
C PRO A 98 2.07 -3.17 -14.74
N ALA A 99 1.50 -3.56 -13.58
CA ALA A 99 0.25 -2.97 -13.09
C ALA A 99 0.39 -1.46 -12.80
N ILE A 100 1.52 -1.03 -12.25
CA ILE A 100 1.80 0.39 -12.01
C ILE A 100 1.92 1.15 -13.33
N ARG A 101 2.65 0.60 -14.31
CA ARG A 101 2.80 1.23 -15.64
C ARG A 101 1.46 1.34 -16.38
N GLU A 102 0.62 0.32 -16.30
CA GLU A 102 -0.72 0.31 -16.89
C GLU A 102 -1.64 1.35 -16.24
N ALA A 103 -1.55 1.52 -14.92
CA ALA A 103 -2.36 2.52 -14.22
C ALA A 103 -2.02 3.96 -14.62
N GLY A 104 -0.75 4.20 -14.98
CA GLY A 104 -0.26 5.49 -15.47
C GLY A 104 -0.42 6.62 -14.46
N SER A 105 -0.39 7.86 -14.96
CA SER A 105 -0.53 9.08 -14.12
C SER A 105 -1.95 9.30 -13.57
N ASN A 106 -2.93 8.53 -14.04
CA ASN A 106 -4.33 8.64 -13.60
C ASN A 106 -4.60 7.93 -12.26
N ALA A 107 -3.63 7.19 -11.73
CA ALA A 107 -3.74 6.52 -10.45
C ALA A 107 -2.56 6.86 -9.54
N ARG A 108 -2.84 6.95 -8.24
CA ARG A 108 -1.79 7.07 -7.23
C ARG A 108 -1.43 5.68 -6.70
N VAL A 109 -0.13 5.41 -6.66
CA VAL A 109 0.41 4.17 -6.09
C VAL A 109 0.46 4.28 -4.57
N VAL A 110 -0.10 3.31 -3.88
CA VAL A 110 -0.14 3.25 -2.42
C VAL A 110 0.44 1.92 -1.94
N THR A 111 1.20 1.93 -0.85
CA THR A 111 1.71 0.72 -0.20
C THR A 111 1.85 0.93 1.31
N GLU A 112 2.39 -0.04 2.02
CA GLU A 112 2.65 0.00 3.47
C GLU A 112 4.12 -0.25 3.84
N GLY A 113 4.94 -0.73 2.89
CA GLY A 113 6.34 -1.07 3.14
C GLY A 113 7.33 -0.02 2.63
N PHE A 114 8.31 0.37 3.45
CA PHE A 114 9.45 1.20 3.01
C PHE A 114 10.18 0.56 1.82
N SER A 115 10.50 -0.74 1.91
CA SER A 115 11.18 -1.46 0.84
C SER A 115 10.36 -1.52 -0.44
N CYS A 116 9.03 -1.68 -0.35
CA CYS A 116 8.14 -1.64 -1.51
C CYS A 116 8.17 -0.27 -2.20
N ARG A 117 8.14 0.82 -1.43
CA ARG A 117 8.24 2.19 -1.98
C ARG A 117 9.55 2.39 -2.71
N HIS A 118 10.66 2.08 -2.05
CA HIS A 118 12.00 2.24 -2.64
C HIS A 118 12.17 1.44 -3.93
N GLN A 119 11.68 0.20 -3.95
CA GLN A 119 11.74 -0.66 -5.11
C GLN A 119 10.95 -0.13 -6.30
N ILE A 120 9.75 0.39 -6.03
CA ILE A 120 8.90 1.01 -7.05
C ILE A 120 9.57 2.29 -7.56
N GLU A 121 10.05 3.17 -6.68
CA GLU A 121 10.76 4.41 -7.05
C GLU A 121 12.02 4.14 -7.87
N HIS A 122 12.74 3.05 -7.58
CA HIS A 122 13.97 2.70 -8.28
C HIS A 122 13.71 2.19 -9.71
N HIS A 123 12.58 1.51 -9.95
CA HIS A 123 12.31 0.82 -11.21
C HIS A 123 11.21 1.46 -12.07
N ILE A 124 10.36 2.30 -11.49
CA ILE A 124 9.28 2.99 -12.19
C ILE A 124 9.55 4.49 -12.12
N GLN A 125 9.97 5.05 -13.26
CA GLN A 125 10.20 6.49 -13.41
C GLN A 125 8.93 7.27 -13.06
N ASP A 126 9.12 8.41 -12.40
CA ASP A 126 8.07 9.35 -11.98
C ASP A 126 7.00 8.74 -11.05
N SER A 127 7.23 7.53 -10.52
CA SER A 127 6.35 6.93 -9.52
C SER A 127 6.75 7.40 -8.11
N HIS A 128 5.80 7.99 -7.40
CA HIS A 128 5.96 8.45 -6.02
C HIS A 128 4.97 7.71 -5.10
N PRO A 129 5.23 6.42 -4.79
CA PRO A 129 4.34 5.60 -4.00
C PRO A 129 4.19 6.15 -2.57
N SER A 130 2.95 6.34 -2.13
CA SER A 130 2.64 6.86 -0.81
C SER A 130 2.35 5.73 0.17
N HIS A 131 2.67 5.95 1.45
CA HIS A 131 2.18 5.05 2.50
C HIS A 131 0.68 5.30 2.75
N TYR A 132 -0.14 4.26 2.93
CA TYR A 132 -1.61 4.44 3.11
C TYR A 132 -1.95 5.39 4.28
N ALA A 133 -1.19 5.33 5.38
CA ALA A 133 -1.37 6.24 6.51
C ALA A 133 -1.11 7.72 6.16
N GLN A 134 -0.27 8.01 5.16
CA GLN A 134 -0.09 9.39 4.66
C GLN A 134 -1.34 9.84 3.91
N VAL A 135 -1.91 8.98 3.07
CA VAL A 135 -3.16 9.27 2.34
C VAL A 135 -4.32 9.51 3.32
N LEU A 136 -4.45 8.68 4.36
CA LEU A 136 -5.44 8.91 5.43
C LEU A 136 -5.19 10.24 6.16
N SER A 137 -3.92 10.57 6.45
CA SER A 137 -3.55 11.84 7.10
C SER A 137 -3.88 13.07 6.25
N GLU A 138 -3.72 13.00 4.93
CA GLU A 138 -4.14 14.07 4.01
C GLU A 138 -5.65 14.31 4.08
N SER A 139 -6.43 13.23 4.19
CA SER A 139 -7.88 13.28 4.29
C SER A 139 -8.39 13.79 5.66
N LEU A 140 -7.63 13.59 6.74
CA LEU A 140 -7.99 14.02 8.09
C LEU A 140 -7.89 15.55 8.32
N LYS A 141 -7.26 16.30 7.42
CA LYS A 141 -6.91 17.73 7.63
C LYS A 141 -7.98 18.73 7.19
N ARG A 142 -9.26 18.46 7.41
CA ARG A 142 -10.33 19.42 7.08
C ARG A 142 -11.16 19.83 8.29
#